data_AF-A0A7V0MH56-F1
#
_entry.id   AF-A0A7V0MH56-F1
#
_cell.length_a   1.000
_cell.length_b   1.000
_cell.length_c   1.000
_cell.angle_alpha   90.00
_cell.angle_beta   90.00
_cell.angle_gamma   90.00
#
_symmetry.space_group_name_H-M   'P 1'
#
loop_
_entity.id
_entity.type
_entity.pdbx_description
1 polymer ?
#
loop_
_entity_poly.entity_id
_entity_poly.type
_entity_poly.pdbx_seq_one_letter_code
_entity_poly.pdbx_strand_id
1 'polypeptide(L)'
;MKRTVFCILIILISFPSSSLGAHNQGVTISEARNVGENFVRLVIYNQGTWGKYHDAHVSHVDVFKRGKRSLGYICFIEPSGCIIVPNTRQASPIKYFSMSQQLDPESEVGMVALIKDSLERHIDCLKRGINLRKHRYWRKRLDRYQKSWNELTKAPVAYQDNMESGIITMNYQQGRVLLGTYWHQREPYNAQCPEKGCSWKCGSNTNAVVGCASTAASQIMKYWNWPPYGTIPPYSDGYDWPNMPLLFSGCSWDPVKVDAVAELCYEVGLGFNSSYGCEGTGAHASLLDLLPYFRYSNNAVLKKRKDYNNETWEDMIVSELEENRPIYYHIPGHQIVVDGWATDLVGGRLFHINYGHGSSSNTGWFGIDEIPGGYPSQEAMIIQVYPDCAIGGTFSGSYYAGSFPYRYFDQDAVGDRAIFGTGHKLHFLHDVVVQCGSLQTNYVKFYGSSLHPTILFSRGDESKGIALIGNSSTLMLYQGGGIRFE
;
A
#
# COMPACT_ATOMS: atom_id res chain seq x y z
N MET A 1 35.33 -72.03 -50.67
CA MET A 1 35.44 -70.63 -50.23
C MET A 1 34.90 -70.52 -48.81
N LYS A 2 35.80 -70.41 -47.82
CA LYS A 2 35.45 -70.01 -46.44
C LYS A 2 35.37 -68.48 -46.41
N ARG A 3 34.28 -67.89 -45.92
CA ARG A 3 34.22 -66.46 -45.60
C ARG A 3 33.93 -66.29 -44.11
N THR A 4 34.95 -65.77 -43.44
CA THR A 4 35.05 -65.45 -42.03
C THR A 4 34.10 -64.29 -41.70
N VAL A 5 33.32 -64.44 -40.62
CA VAL A 5 32.50 -63.39 -40.02
C VAL A 5 33.39 -62.54 -39.12
N PHE A 6 33.45 -61.24 -39.36
CA PHE A 6 34.12 -60.27 -38.48
C PHE A 6 33.04 -59.59 -37.62
N CYS A 7 32.97 -59.92 -36.33
CA CYS A 7 32.14 -59.22 -35.36
C CYS A 7 32.85 -57.94 -34.92
N ILE A 8 32.31 -56.78 -35.27
CA ILE A 8 32.75 -55.49 -34.72
C ILE A 8 31.99 -55.27 -33.41
N LEU A 9 32.73 -55.35 -32.29
CA LEU A 9 32.28 -54.92 -30.97
C LEU A 9 32.07 -53.39 -30.98
N ILE A 10 30.84 -52.92 -30.84
CA ILE A 10 30.55 -51.51 -30.55
C ILE A 10 30.57 -51.35 -29.04
N ILE A 11 31.63 -50.71 -28.53
CA ILE A 11 31.73 -50.25 -27.14
C ILE A 11 30.75 -49.08 -26.97
N LEU A 12 29.66 -49.33 -26.24
CA LEU A 12 28.74 -48.28 -25.77
C LEU A 12 29.46 -47.44 -24.71
N ILE A 13 30.00 -46.29 -25.13
CA ILE A 13 30.48 -45.26 -24.21
C ILE A 13 29.24 -44.63 -23.57
N SER A 14 28.96 -45.02 -22.33
CA SER A 14 27.97 -44.37 -21.48
C SER A 14 28.45 -42.98 -21.10
N PHE A 15 27.97 -41.96 -21.82
CA PHE A 15 28.07 -40.58 -21.37
C PHE A 15 27.20 -40.41 -20.11
N PRO A 16 27.74 -39.92 -18.98
CA PRO A 16 26.91 -39.54 -17.85
C PRO A 16 26.02 -38.36 -18.30
N SER A 17 24.72 -38.62 -18.34
CA SER A 17 23.69 -37.62 -18.59
C SER A 17 23.61 -36.66 -17.40
N SER A 18 24.45 -35.64 -17.43
CA SER A 18 24.43 -34.56 -16.46
C SER A 18 23.18 -33.68 -16.63
N SER A 19 22.38 -33.62 -15.58
CA SER A 19 21.63 -32.43 -15.11
C SER A 19 20.25 -32.05 -15.68
N LEU A 20 19.54 -32.91 -16.42
CA LEU A 20 18.11 -32.61 -16.76
C LEU A 20 17.11 -32.89 -15.61
N GLY A 21 17.55 -33.38 -14.45
CA GLY A 21 16.67 -33.86 -13.37
C GLY A 21 16.33 -32.87 -12.24
N ALA A 22 17.02 -31.73 -12.11
CA ALA A 22 16.87 -30.87 -10.91
C ALA A 22 15.71 -29.87 -10.97
N HIS A 23 15.13 -29.60 -12.15
CA HIS A 23 14.10 -28.56 -12.32
C HIS A 23 12.65 -29.02 -12.11
N ASN A 24 12.41 -30.29 -11.76
CA ASN A 24 11.05 -30.86 -11.70
C ASN A 24 10.61 -31.34 -10.30
N GLN A 25 11.40 -31.10 -9.26
CA GLN A 25 10.99 -31.35 -7.87
C GLN A 25 10.29 -30.10 -7.31
N GLY A 26 9.17 -30.31 -6.61
CA GLY A 26 8.48 -29.25 -5.86
C GLY A 26 9.40 -28.63 -4.80
N VAL A 27 9.02 -27.47 -4.28
CA VAL A 27 9.73 -26.85 -3.16
C VAL A 27 9.53 -27.72 -1.92
N THR A 28 10.59 -27.96 -1.14
CA THR A 28 10.51 -28.72 0.13
C THR A 28 10.29 -27.79 1.33
N ILE A 29 9.88 -28.34 2.48
CA ILE A 29 9.69 -27.57 3.71
C ILE A 29 10.99 -26.94 4.21
N SER A 30 12.12 -27.64 4.05
CA SER A 30 13.45 -27.12 4.43
C SER A 30 13.87 -25.97 3.52
N GLU A 31 13.59 -26.07 2.22
CA GLU A 31 13.83 -24.97 1.29
C GLU A 31 12.94 -23.77 1.61
N ALA A 32 11.65 -23.98 1.93
CA ALA A 32 10.77 -22.90 2.34
C ALA A 32 11.23 -22.21 3.63
N ARG A 33 11.76 -22.96 4.61
CA ARG A 33 12.40 -22.40 5.81
C ARG A 33 13.59 -21.52 5.43
N ASN A 34 14.50 -22.00 4.58
CA ASN A 34 15.66 -21.22 4.14
C ASN A 34 15.24 -19.93 3.42
N VAL A 35 14.23 -20.03 2.56
CA VAL A 35 13.64 -18.85 1.90
C VAL A 35 13.11 -17.86 2.93
N GLY A 36 12.34 -18.32 3.93
CA GLY A 36 11.83 -17.45 4.99
C GLY A 36 12.95 -16.77 5.80
N GLU A 37 13.93 -17.55 6.26
CA GLU A 37 15.08 -17.05 7.04
C GLU A 37 15.87 -15.99 6.29
N ASN A 38 16.25 -16.29 5.05
CA ASN A 38 17.05 -15.37 4.24
C ASN A 38 16.26 -14.11 3.88
N PHE A 39 14.94 -14.21 3.68
CA PHE A 39 14.08 -13.04 3.45
C PHE A 39 14.02 -12.13 4.69
N VAL A 40 13.80 -12.69 5.89
CA VAL A 40 13.76 -11.90 7.13
C VAL A 40 15.09 -11.19 7.38
N ARG A 41 16.22 -11.92 7.25
CA ARG A 41 17.56 -11.34 7.42
C ARG A 41 17.82 -10.20 6.46
N LEU A 42 17.42 -10.34 5.20
CA LEU A 42 17.57 -9.27 4.24
C LEU A 42 16.72 -8.06 4.61
N VAL A 43 15.45 -8.27 4.99
CA VAL A 43 14.59 -7.15 5.40
C VAL A 43 15.24 -6.38 6.56
N ILE A 44 15.74 -7.09 7.57
CA ILE A 44 16.49 -6.48 8.69
C ILE A 44 17.75 -5.77 8.19
N TYR A 45 18.51 -6.36 7.28
CA TYR A 45 19.71 -5.75 6.72
C TYR A 45 19.42 -4.45 5.95
N ASN A 46 18.38 -4.45 5.10
CA ASN A 46 18.03 -3.31 4.25
C ASN A 46 17.25 -2.21 4.99
N GLN A 47 16.39 -2.58 5.94
CA GLN A 47 15.45 -1.66 6.60
C GLN A 47 15.80 -1.42 8.08
N GLY A 48 16.86 -2.05 8.58
CA GLY A 48 17.25 -2.06 9.99
C GLY A 48 16.40 -2.98 10.88
N THR A 49 15.14 -3.26 10.51
CA THR A 49 14.20 -4.05 11.30
C THR A 49 13.25 -4.88 10.43
N TRP A 50 12.74 -5.98 11.00
CA TRP A 50 11.51 -6.63 10.58
C TRP A 50 10.35 -6.05 11.41
N GLY A 51 9.61 -5.11 10.81
CA GLY A 51 8.59 -4.33 11.52
C GLY A 51 9.22 -3.42 12.58
N LYS A 52 9.34 -3.91 13.81
CA LYS A 52 10.02 -3.22 14.93
C LYS A 52 11.12 -4.06 15.59
N TYR A 53 11.43 -5.23 15.03
CA TYR A 53 12.31 -6.23 15.64
C TYR A 53 13.61 -6.33 14.85
N HIS A 54 14.75 -6.38 15.54
CA HIS A 54 16.08 -6.49 14.93
C HIS A 54 16.57 -7.94 14.82
N ASP A 55 15.90 -8.88 15.48
CA ASP A 55 16.30 -10.27 15.69
C ASP A 55 15.23 -11.26 15.22
N ALA A 56 14.34 -10.81 14.32
CA ALA A 56 13.28 -11.65 13.81
C ALA A 56 13.83 -12.85 13.03
N HIS A 57 13.20 -14.01 13.19
CA HIS A 57 13.61 -15.27 12.56
C HIS A 57 12.42 -16.20 12.37
N VAL A 58 12.58 -17.25 11.55
CA VAL A 58 11.52 -18.23 11.31
C VAL A 58 11.46 -19.21 12.48
N SER A 59 10.36 -19.23 13.22
CA SER A 59 10.18 -20.17 14.33
C SER A 59 9.79 -21.56 13.85
N HIS A 60 8.78 -21.66 12.98
CA HIS A 60 8.35 -22.92 12.39
C HIS A 60 7.74 -22.72 11.00
N VAL A 61 7.55 -23.83 10.29
CA VAL A 61 7.00 -23.84 8.93
C VAL A 61 5.94 -24.91 8.84
N ASP A 62 4.76 -24.55 8.36
CA ASP A 62 3.64 -25.46 8.11
C ASP A 62 3.31 -25.56 6.62
N VAL A 63 2.63 -26.66 6.25
CA VAL A 63 2.14 -26.84 4.88
C VAL A 63 0.93 -25.94 4.65
N PHE A 64 1.03 -25.04 3.68
CA PHE A 64 -0.09 -24.21 3.25
C PHE A 64 -0.92 -24.99 2.21
N LYS A 65 -2.15 -25.35 2.58
CA LYS A 65 -3.01 -26.25 1.79
C LYS A 65 -4.42 -25.73 1.66
N ARG A 66 -5.15 -26.23 0.65
CA ARG A 66 -6.61 -26.15 0.57
C ARG A 66 -7.16 -27.56 0.40
N GLY A 67 -8.00 -28.00 1.34
CA GLY A 67 -8.40 -29.40 1.44
C GLY A 67 -7.17 -30.32 1.48
N LYS A 68 -7.06 -31.26 0.52
CA LYS A 68 -5.91 -32.18 0.40
C LYS A 68 -4.76 -31.64 -0.47
N ARG A 69 -4.93 -30.48 -1.11
CA ARG A 69 -3.99 -29.93 -2.07
C ARG A 69 -2.98 -29.03 -1.36
N SER A 70 -1.69 -29.40 -1.42
CA SER A 70 -0.61 -28.47 -1.04
C SER A 70 -0.50 -27.36 -2.08
N LEU A 71 -0.42 -26.12 -1.59
CA LEU A 71 -0.22 -24.90 -2.38
C LEU A 71 1.16 -24.28 -2.11
N GLY A 72 1.74 -24.57 -0.95
CA GLY A 72 2.99 -23.98 -0.50
C GLY A 72 3.26 -24.29 0.96
N TYR A 73 3.94 -23.35 1.59
CA TYR A 73 4.35 -23.37 2.97
C TYR A 73 4.11 -22.00 3.59
N ILE A 74 3.77 -21.96 4.86
CA ILE A 74 3.74 -20.74 5.67
C ILE A 74 4.87 -20.81 6.69
N CYS A 75 5.75 -19.81 6.68
CA CYS A 75 6.82 -19.64 7.65
C CYS A 75 6.37 -18.62 8.70
N PHE A 76 6.26 -19.04 9.95
CA PHE A 76 5.90 -18.16 11.06
C PHE A 76 7.14 -17.45 11.58
N ILE A 77 7.03 -16.14 11.79
CA ILE A 77 8.14 -15.30 12.22
C ILE A 77 7.94 -14.92 13.69
N GLU A 78 8.99 -15.10 14.50
CA GLU A 78 9.07 -14.58 15.85
C GLU A 78 9.87 -13.27 15.87
N PRO A 79 9.47 -12.25 16.65
CA PRO A 79 8.30 -12.24 17.55
C PRO A 79 6.95 -12.07 16.84
N SER A 80 6.92 -11.62 15.58
CA SER A 80 5.67 -11.39 14.86
C SER A 80 5.85 -11.46 13.35
N GLY A 81 4.83 -11.96 12.67
CA GLY A 81 4.77 -11.98 11.21
C GLY A 81 4.65 -13.38 10.62
N CYS A 82 4.47 -13.43 9.30
CA CYS A 82 4.51 -14.66 8.53
C CYS A 82 4.93 -14.41 7.08
N ILE A 83 5.40 -15.45 6.42
CA ILE A 83 5.78 -15.47 5.01
C ILE A 83 5.11 -16.68 4.35
N ILE A 84 4.51 -16.52 3.18
CA ILE A 84 3.98 -17.64 2.39
C ILE A 84 4.88 -17.88 1.19
N VAL A 85 5.39 -19.11 1.10
CA VAL A 85 6.29 -19.59 0.04
C VAL A 85 5.52 -20.61 -0.81
N PRO A 86 5.35 -20.40 -2.13
CA PRO A 86 4.62 -21.35 -2.98
C PRO A 86 5.39 -22.66 -3.15
N ASN A 87 4.69 -23.76 -3.43
CA ASN A 87 5.33 -25.07 -3.66
C ASN A 87 5.93 -25.23 -5.07
N THR A 88 6.02 -24.15 -5.84
CA THR A 88 6.51 -24.13 -7.22
C THR A 88 7.52 -23.01 -7.43
N ARG A 89 8.62 -23.31 -8.13
CA ARG A 89 9.63 -22.33 -8.54
C ARG A 89 9.22 -21.46 -9.73
N GLN A 90 8.03 -21.71 -10.28
CA GLN A 90 7.44 -20.94 -11.39
C GLN A 90 6.53 -19.80 -10.88
N ALA A 91 6.63 -19.48 -9.60
CA ALA A 91 6.04 -18.32 -8.93
C ALA A 91 7.13 -17.59 -8.11
N SER A 92 6.86 -16.37 -7.65
CA SER A 92 7.74 -15.66 -6.71
C SER A 92 7.98 -16.52 -5.47
N PRO A 93 9.23 -16.62 -4.96
CA PRO A 93 9.51 -17.35 -3.72
C PRO A 93 8.78 -16.75 -2.51
N ILE A 94 8.43 -15.47 -2.55
CA ILE A 94 7.64 -14.79 -1.53
C ILE A 94 6.29 -14.43 -2.17
N LYS A 95 5.25 -15.19 -1.85
CA LYS A 95 3.89 -14.94 -2.35
C LYS A 95 3.15 -13.90 -1.51
N TYR A 96 3.45 -13.89 -0.23
CA TYR A 96 2.88 -12.97 0.75
C TYR A 96 3.87 -12.87 1.91
N PHE A 97 3.94 -11.70 2.54
CA PHE A 97 4.46 -11.60 3.89
C PHE A 97 3.75 -10.50 4.66
N SER A 98 3.78 -10.62 5.98
CA SER A 98 3.40 -9.58 6.94
C SER A 98 4.41 -9.54 8.07
N MET A 99 4.84 -8.34 8.46
CA MET A 99 5.81 -8.14 9.55
C MET A 99 5.16 -8.08 10.93
N SER A 100 3.83 -7.93 10.99
CA SER A 100 3.10 -7.71 12.23
C SER A 100 2.00 -8.73 12.47
N GLN A 101 1.69 -9.61 11.50
CA GLN A 101 0.55 -10.52 11.58
C GLN A 101 0.95 -11.97 11.32
N GLN A 102 0.35 -12.87 12.09
CA GLN A 102 0.36 -14.31 11.84
C GLN A 102 -0.99 -14.69 11.22
N LEU A 103 -0.96 -15.42 10.10
CA LEU A 103 -2.16 -15.94 9.46
C LEU A 103 -2.47 -17.34 9.98
N ASP A 104 -3.74 -17.66 10.18
CA ASP A 104 -4.21 -19.03 10.40
C ASP A 104 -4.27 -19.77 9.05
N PRO A 105 -3.35 -20.73 8.78
CA PRO A 105 -3.30 -21.42 7.49
C PRO A 105 -4.51 -22.31 7.21
N GLU A 106 -5.31 -22.67 8.22
CA GLU A 106 -6.51 -23.49 8.05
C GLU A 106 -7.74 -22.64 7.72
N SER A 107 -7.67 -21.31 7.83
CA SER A 107 -8.78 -20.42 7.47
C SER A 107 -9.14 -20.54 5.98
N GLU A 108 -10.44 -20.68 5.69
CA GLU A 108 -11.00 -20.71 4.34
C GLU A 108 -11.80 -19.43 4.03
N VAL A 109 -11.61 -18.38 4.82
CA VAL A 109 -12.21 -17.05 4.60
C VAL A 109 -11.17 -15.94 4.65
N GLY A 110 -11.55 -14.73 4.20
CA GLY A 110 -10.71 -13.54 4.29
C GLY A 110 -9.41 -13.64 3.49
N MET A 111 -8.33 -13.02 3.99
CA MET A 111 -7.06 -12.92 3.27
C MET A 111 -6.44 -14.27 2.95
N VAL A 112 -6.54 -15.24 3.86
CA VAL A 112 -6.00 -16.60 3.66
C VAL A 112 -6.68 -17.28 2.47
N ALA A 113 -8.00 -17.18 2.37
CA ALA A 113 -8.76 -17.73 1.23
C ALA A 113 -8.34 -17.10 -0.10
N LEU A 114 -8.18 -15.78 -0.13
CA LEU A 114 -7.75 -15.06 -1.33
C LEU A 114 -6.34 -15.47 -1.77
N ILE A 115 -5.41 -15.65 -0.83
CA ILE A 115 -4.05 -16.13 -1.14
C ILE A 115 -4.10 -17.57 -1.67
N LYS A 116 -4.91 -18.45 -1.05
CA LYS A 116 -5.14 -19.82 -1.52
C LYS A 116 -5.71 -19.83 -2.95
N ASP A 117 -6.74 -19.03 -3.23
CA ASP A 117 -7.33 -18.88 -4.58
C ASP A 117 -6.29 -18.44 -5.61
N SER A 118 -5.46 -17.44 -5.24
CA SER A 118 -4.40 -16.92 -6.09
C SER A 118 -3.36 -18.00 -6.44
N LEU A 119 -2.93 -18.77 -5.44
CA LEU A 119 -1.98 -19.86 -5.61
C LEU A 119 -2.56 -21.02 -6.42
N GLU A 120 -3.80 -21.44 -6.15
CA GLU A 120 -4.46 -22.51 -6.91
C GLU A 120 -4.56 -22.15 -8.39
N ARG A 121 -5.03 -20.95 -8.69
CA ARG A 121 -5.17 -20.45 -10.06
C ARG A 121 -3.83 -20.43 -10.79
N HIS A 122 -2.76 -19.98 -10.11
CA HIS A 122 -1.41 -20.00 -10.66
C HIS A 122 -0.95 -21.42 -10.94
N ILE A 123 -1.06 -22.33 -9.97
CA ILE A 123 -0.64 -23.74 -10.12
C ILE A 123 -1.46 -24.45 -11.22
N ASP A 124 -2.76 -24.17 -11.35
CA ASP A 124 -3.63 -24.74 -12.39
C ASP A 124 -3.25 -24.27 -13.79
N CYS A 125 -2.92 -22.97 -13.94
CA CYS A 125 -2.38 -22.45 -15.19
C CYS A 125 -1.09 -23.15 -15.61
N LEU A 126 -0.20 -23.46 -14.66
CA LEU A 126 1.03 -24.22 -14.93
C LEU A 126 0.72 -25.66 -15.35
N LYS A 127 -0.19 -26.35 -14.65
CA LYS A 127 -0.56 -27.75 -14.91
C LYS A 127 -1.23 -27.96 -16.26
N ARG A 128 -1.95 -26.96 -16.78
CA ARG A 128 -2.58 -27.00 -18.12
C ARG A 128 -1.58 -27.01 -19.28
N GLY A 129 -0.27 -27.05 -19.02
CA GLY A 129 0.74 -27.14 -20.06
C GLY A 129 0.84 -25.88 -20.91
N ILE A 130 0.28 -24.76 -20.44
CA ILE A 130 0.54 -23.45 -21.02
C ILE A 130 2.04 -23.24 -20.87
N ASN A 131 2.78 -23.36 -21.96
CA ASN A 131 4.21 -23.15 -21.95
C ASN A 131 4.46 -21.65 -21.80
N LEU A 132 4.41 -21.18 -20.56
CA LEU A 132 4.61 -19.78 -20.18
C LEU A 132 5.93 -19.25 -20.77
N ARG A 133 6.97 -20.09 -20.91
CA ARG A 133 8.24 -19.69 -21.54
C ARG A 133 8.14 -19.33 -23.02
N LYS A 134 7.11 -19.76 -23.76
CA LYS A 134 6.88 -19.32 -25.15
C LYS A 134 6.45 -17.87 -25.24
N HIS A 135 5.83 -17.34 -24.20
CA HIS A 135 5.35 -15.96 -24.17
C HIS A 135 6.41 -15.04 -23.57
N ARG A 136 6.86 -14.02 -24.33
CA ARG A 136 7.95 -13.10 -23.94
C ARG A 136 7.78 -12.50 -22.54
N TYR A 137 6.54 -12.12 -22.21
CA TYR A 137 6.14 -11.59 -20.91
C TYR A 137 6.45 -12.54 -19.75
N TRP A 138 6.05 -13.80 -19.88
CA TRP A 138 6.23 -14.81 -18.84
C TRP A 138 7.67 -15.30 -18.72
N ARG A 139 8.45 -15.26 -19.81
CA ARG A 139 9.87 -15.64 -19.81
C ARG A 139 10.71 -14.76 -18.86
N LYS A 140 10.65 -13.44 -19.04
CA LYS A 140 11.37 -12.48 -18.16
C LYS A 140 11.00 -12.68 -16.68
N ARG A 141 9.72 -12.96 -16.41
CA ARG A 141 9.19 -13.18 -15.06
C ARG A 141 9.71 -14.48 -14.43
N LEU A 142 9.70 -15.58 -15.18
CA LEU A 142 10.28 -16.86 -14.75
C LEU A 142 11.80 -16.75 -14.51
N ASP A 143 12.50 -15.98 -15.34
CA ASP A 143 13.94 -15.73 -15.15
C ASP A 143 14.21 -14.95 -13.84
N ARG A 144 13.38 -13.95 -13.51
CA ARG A 144 13.46 -13.25 -12.21
C ARG A 144 13.16 -14.17 -11.04
N TYR A 145 12.13 -15.01 -11.13
CA TYR A 145 11.83 -15.99 -10.10
C TYR A 145 13.00 -16.95 -9.89
N GLN A 146 13.59 -17.46 -10.97
CA GLN A 146 14.74 -18.35 -10.87
C GLN A 146 15.91 -17.69 -10.14
N LYS A 147 16.20 -16.41 -10.42
CA LYS A 147 17.21 -15.64 -9.67
C LYS A 147 16.82 -15.51 -8.20
N SER A 148 15.57 -15.13 -7.91
CA SER A 148 15.07 -14.96 -6.54
C SER A 148 15.20 -16.25 -5.74
N TRP A 149 14.77 -17.36 -6.31
CA TRP A 149 14.90 -18.70 -5.73
C TRP A 149 16.36 -19.07 -5.52
N ASN A 150 17.24 -18.82 -6.49
CA ASN A 150 18.67 -19.11 -6.35
C ASN A 150 19.32 -18.32 -5.22
N GLU A 151 18.93 -17.07 -4.99
CA GLU A 151 19.45 -16.28 -3.85
C GLU A 151 18.86 -16.75 -2.52
N LEU A 152 17.53 -16.94 -2.46
CA LEU A 152 16.80 -17.25 -1.23
C LEU A 152 17.03 -18.67 -0.68
N THR A 153 17.41 -19.61 -1.55
CA THR A 153 17.65 -21.01 -1.15
C THR A 153 19.10 -21.29 -0.73
N LYS A 154 20.03 -20.34 -0.93
CA LYS A 154 21.42 -20.49 -0.48
C LYS A 154 21.49 -20.65 1.04
N ALA A 155 22.49 -21.41 1.51
CA ALA A 155 22.85 -21.39 2.93
C ALA A 155 23.22 -19.94 3.32
N PRO A 156 22.85 -19.49 4.54
CA PRO A 156 22.98 -18.09 4.91
C PRO A 156 24.44 -17.64 4.81
N VAL A 157 24.71 -16.73 3.88
CA VAL A 157 26.01 -16.07 3.76
C VAL A 157 25.89 -14.72 4.44
N ALA A 158 26.90 -14.35 5.23
CA ALA A 158 27.03 -13.01 5.78
C ALA A 158 27.09 -12.01 4.61
N TYR A 159 26.04 -11.21 4.45
CA TYR A 159 26.05 -10.08 3.52
C TYR A 159 27.04 -9.03 4.06
N GLN A 160 28.02 -8.65 3.24
CA GLN A 160 28.95 -7.58 3.57
C GLN A 160 28.56 -6.28 2.87
N ASP A 161 28.77 -5.20 3.61
CA ASP A 161 28.39 -3.81 3.36
C ASP A 161 28.73 -3.28 1.97
N ASN A 162 27.81 -2.47 1.46
CA ASN A 162 28.11 -1.22 0.74
C ASN A 162 26.81 -0.42 0.64
N MET A 163 26.64 0.65 1.43
CA MET A 163 25.85 1.80 1.00
C MET A 163 26.32 3.08 1.68
N GLU A 164 26.70 4.04 0.84
CA GLU A 164 26.96 5.44 1.18
C GLU A 164 25.64 6.11 1.59
N SER A 165 25.71 6.89 2.69
CA SER A 165 24.63 7.77 3.12
C SER A 165 24.52 8.97 2.18
N GLY A 166 23.50 8.98 1.33
CA GLY A 166 23.01 10.16 0.62
C GLY A 166 21.93 10.87 1.42
N ILE A 167 21.82 12.18 1.23
CA ILE A 167 20.93 13.12 1.95
C ILE A 167 19.49 12.58 2.06
N ILE A 168 19.02 12.41 3.29
CA ILE A 168 17.68 11.92 3.65
C ILE A 168 16.65 12.98 3.28
N THR A 169 15.90 12.76 2.20
CA THR A 169 14.54 13.30 2.08
C THR A 169 13.60 12.33 2.81
N MET A 170 12.65 12.84 3.61
CA MET A 170 11.73 12.12 4.51
C MET A 170 10.37 11.80 3.87
N ASN A 171 10.19 12.04 2.57
CA ASN A 171 9.10 11.45 1.76
C ASN A 171 9.07 9.92 1.92
N TYR A 172 8.04 9.27 1.38
CA TYR A 172 7.87 7.82 1.46
C TYR A 172 9.20 7.07 1.39
N GLN A 173 9.50 6.34 2.46
CA GLN A 173 10.71 5.53 2.53
C GLN A 173 10.35 4.12 2.07
N GLN A 174 11.13 3.58 1.15
CA GLN A 174 10.96 2.22 0.66
C GLN A 174 10.77 1.22 1.81
N GLY A 175 9.75 0.36 1.70
CA GLY A 175 9.36 -0.60 2.74
C GLY A 175 8.38 -0.09 3.80
N ARG A 176 8.08 1.23 3.85
CA ARG A 176 7.04 1.77 4.74
C ARG A 176 5.64 1.60 4.14
N VAL A 177 4.62 1.97 4.91
CA VAL A 177 3.22 1.99 4.49
C VAL A 177 2.65 3.36 4.85
N LEU A 178 1.91 3.97 3.93
CA LEU A 178 1.35 5.31 4.06
C LEU A 178 0.10 5.34 4.96
N LEU A 179 -0.86 4.44 4.73
CA LEU A 179 -2.07 4.41 5.56
C LEU A 179 -1.75 3.81 6.93
N GLY A 180 -2.23 4.48 7.97
CA GLY A 180 -2.40 3.89 9.30
C GLY A 180 -3.79 3.27 9.52
N THR A 181 -4.73 3.51 8.61
CA THR A 181 -6.13 3.08 8.73
C THR A 181 -6.31 1.61 8.37
N TYR A 182 -7.16 0.93 9.13
CA TYR A 182 -7.62 -0.44 8.86
C TYR A 182 -9.14 -0.47 8.97
N TRP A 183 -9.82 0.27 8.11
CA TRP A 183 -11.28 0.43 8.16
C TRP A 183 -12.02 -0.76 7.56
N HIS A 184 -13.26 -0.98 8.01
CA HIS A 184 -14.16 -2.04 7.55
C HIS A 184 -15.37 -1.42 6.84
N GLN A 185 -16.14 -2.25 6.13
CA GLN A 185 -17.39 -1.85 5.48
C GLN A 185 -18.65 -2.06 6.34
N ARG A 186 -18.52 -2.61 7.55
CA ARG A 186 -19.62 -3.00 8.45
C ARG A 186 -19.55 -2.13 9.70
N GLU A 187 -20.24 -2.51 10.76
CA GLU A 187 -20.23 -1.79 12.03
C GLU A 187 -18.80 -1.52 12.55
N PRO A 188 -18.54 -0.31 13.07
CA PRO A 188 -19.44 0.84 13.15
C PRO A 188 -19.40 1.77 11.91
N TYR A 189 -18.55 1.49 10.93
CA TYR A 189 -18.31 2.34 9.76
C TYR A 189 -19.56 2.61 8.91
N ASN A 190 -20.56 1.73 8.98
CA ASN A 190 -21.81 1.83 8.24
C ASN A 190 -22.97 2.45 9.04
N ALA A 191 -22.70 3.09 10.20
CA ALA A 191 -23.75 3.56 11.11
C ALA A 191 -24.72 4.60 10.49
N GLN A 192 -24.29 5.30 9.44
CA GLN A 192 -25.13 6.24 8.69
C GLN A 192 -25.58 5.72 7.31
N CYS A 193 -25.14 4.52 6.90
CA CYS A 193 -25.63 3.90 5.67
C CYS A 193 -27.13 3.55 5.78
N PRO A 194 -27.85 3.37 4.65
CA PRO A 194 -29.28 3.11 4.70
C PRO A 194 -29.64 1.83 5.47
N GLU A 195 -30.69 1.90 6.29
CA GLU A 195 -31.25 0.74 6.98
C GLU A 195 -31.78 -0.28 5.96
N LYS A 196 -31.30 -1.53 6.02
CA LYS A 196 -31.67 -2.60 5.09
C LYS A 196 -32.05 -3.91 5.78
N GLY A 197 -32.15 -3.92 7.11
CA GLY A 197 -32.44 -5.13 7.88
C GLY A 197 -31.27 -6.13 7.88
N CYS A 198 -30.03 -5.64 7.74
CA CYS A 198 -28.84 -6.48 7.74
C CYS A 198 -28.52 -6.99 9.16
N SER A 199 -27.78 -8.11 9.24
CA SER A 199 -27.35 -8.68 10.52
C SER A 199 -25.83 -8.67 10.62
N TRP A 200 -25.31 -7.99 11.64
CA TRP A 200 -23.89 -7.81 11.87
C TRP A 200 -23.42 -8.43 13.19
N LYS A 201 -22.10 -8.53 13.35
CA LYS A 201 -21.48 -9.21 14.49
C LYS A 201 -21.80 -8.54 15.83
N CYS A 202 -21.78 -7.20 15.87
CA CYS A 202 -21.96 -6.45 17.10
C CYS A 202 -23.43 -6.05 17.32
N GLY A 203 -24.24 -6.01 16.26
CA GLY A 203 -25.69 -5.77 16.35
C GLY A 203 -26.04 -4.35 16.82
N SER A 204 -25.14 -3.39 16.60
CA SER A 204 -25.32 -1.96 16.86
C SER A 204 -26.25 -1.27 15.85
N ASN A 205 -26.36 -1.78 14.62
CA ASN A 205 -27.27 -1.32 13.58
C ASN A 205 -27.64 -2.45 12.61
N THR A 206 -28.59 -2.17 11.71
CA THR A 206 -29.08 -3.09 10.65
C THR A 206 -28.86 -2.48 9.24
N ASN A 207 -27.92 -1.56 9.12
CA ASN A 207 -27.66 -0.80 7.92
C ASN A 207 -26.92 -1.61 6.88
N ALA A 208 -27.03 -1.25 5.60
CA ALA A 208 -26.22 -1.79 4.52
C ALA A 208 -24.71 -1.65 4.78
N VAL A 209 -23.87 -2.39 4.05
CA VAL A 209 -22.41 -2.15 4.11
C VAL A 209 -22.04 -0.84 3.40
N VAL A 210 -20.93 -0.23 3.82
CA VAL A 210 -20.36 0.97 3.19
C VAL A 210 -20.05 0.75 1.71
N GLY A 211 -19.53 -0.43 1.36
CA GLY A 211 -19.01 -0.74 0.03
C GLY A 211 -17.50 -0.53 -0.08
N CYS A 212 -16.84 -1.35 -0.90
CA CYS A 212 -15.39 -1.36 -1.04
C CYS A 212 -14.85 -0.07 -1.65
N ALA A 213 -15.53 0.45 -2.68
CA ALA A 213 -15.20 1.72 -3.31
C ALA A 213 -15.18 2.87 -2.28
N SER A 214 -16.26 3.04 -1.52
CA SER A 214 -16.35 4.05 -0.49
C SER A 214 -15.34 3.85 0.64
N THR A 215 -15.10 2.61 1.05
CA THR A 215 -14.13 2.31 2.11
C THR A 215 -12.70 2.65 1.67
N ALA A 216 -12.31 2.28 0.45
CA ALA A 216 -10.98 2.57 -0.08
C ALA A 216 -10.75 4.08 -0.26
N ALA A 217 -11.72 4.80 -0.80
CA ALA A 217 -11.67 6.25 -0.95
C ALA A 217 -11.63 6.96 0.41
N SER A 218 -12.47 6.57 1.37
CA SER A 218 -12.52 7.19 2.70
C SER A 218 -11.22 6.98 3.48
N GLN A 219 -10.57 5.82 3.33
CA GLN A 219 -9.24 5.59 3.92
C GLN A 219 -8.16 6.50 3.33
N ILE A 220 -8.18 6.74 2.00
CA ILE A 220 -7.29 7.70 1.35
C ILE A 220 -7.57 9.12 1.86
N MET A 221 -8.84 9.50 2.00
CA MET A 221 -9.21 10.82 2.51
C MET A 221 -8.79 11.02 3.96
N LYS A 222 -8.91 9.98 4.79
CA LYS A 222 -8.40 9.99 6.17
C LYS A 222 -6.89 10.08 6.25
N TYR A 223 -6.16 9.48 5.32
CA TYR A 223 -4.71 9.64 5.25
C TYR A 223 -4.33 11.13 5.06
N TRP A 224 -5.04 11.82 4.17
CA TRP A 224 -4.88 13.27 3.97
C TRP A 224 -5.52 14.13 5.09
N ASN A 225 -6.44 13.57 5.89
CA ASN A 225 -7.35 14.33 6.75
C ASN A 225 -7.96 15.53 6.00
N TRP A 226 -8.49 15.25 4.80
CA TRP A 226 -8.94 16.24 3.84
C TRP A 226 -10.26 15.82 3.18
N PRO A 227 -11.20 16.76 2.94
CA PRO A 227 -11.11 18.21 3.14
C PRO A 227 -11.51 18.67 4.55
N PRO A 228 -11.27 19.94 4.93
CA PRO A 228 -11.92 20.55 6.09
C PRO A 228 -13.45 20.59 5.90
N TYR A 229 -13.90 20.89 4.67
CA TYR A 229 -15.28 20.82 4.18
C TYR A 229 -15.26 20.83 2.65
N GLY A 230 -16.24 20.20 2.03
CA GLY A 230 -16.42 20.11 0.58
C GLY A 230 -16.96 21.38 -0.08
N THR A 231 -17.52 21.24 -1.29
CA THR A 231 -17.94 22.38 -2.12
C THR A 231 -19.44 22.62 -2.17
N ILE A 232 -20.26 21.59 -1.95
CA ILE A 232 -21.74 21.63 -2.02
C ILE A 232 -22.36 20.68 -0.99
N PRO A 233 -23.62 20.89 -0.57
CA PRO A 233 -24.34 19.91 0.25
C PRO A 233 -24.44 18.53 -0.45
N PRO A 234 -24.39 17.41 0.30
CA PRO A 234 -24.26 17.36 1.75
C PRO A 234 -22.83 17.68 2.25
N TYR A 235 -21.81 17.48 1.41
CA TYR A 235 -20.37 17.62 1.71
C TYR A 235 -19.87 18.99 2.22
N SER A 236 -20.72 20.02 2.31
CA SER A 236 -20.30 21.39 2.63
C SER A 236 -20.10 21.67 4.11
N ASP A 237 -20.48 20.74 4.98
CA ASP A 237 -20.18 20.76 6.39
C ASP A 237 -18.77 20.19 6.70
N GLY A 238 -18.36 20.33 7.95
CA GLY A 238 -16.99 20.09 8.37
C GLY A 238 -16.75 18.66 8.85
N TYR A 239 -15.71 18.01 8.35
CA TYR A 239 -15.34 16.67 8.79
C TYR A 239 -14.54 16.69 10.09
N ASP A 240 -14.95 15.89 11.08
CA ASP A 240 -14.28 15.75 12.37
C ASP A 240 -13.10 14.76 12.30
N TRP A 241 -12.06 15.14 11.56
CA TRP A 241 -10.85 14.32 11.40
C TRP A 241 -10.21 13.87 12.74
N PRO A 242 -10.10 14.72 13.78
CA PRO A 242 -9.51 14.33 15.05
C PRO A 242 -10.24 13.16 15.74
N ASN A 243 -11.56 13.05 15.56
CA ASN A 243 -12.35 11.96 16.12
C ASN A 243 -12.48 10.73 15.22
N MET A 244 -11.87 10.70 14.04
CA MET A 244 -11.82 9.50 13.20
C MET A 244 -10.64 8.58 13.58
N PRO A 245 -10.83 7.47 14.31
CA PRO A 245 -9.75 6.57 14.69
C PRO A 245 -9.20 5.78 13.50
N LEU A 246 -7.97 5.30 13.64
CA LEU A 246 -7.33 4.45 12.62
C LEU A 246 -8.02 3.08 12.48
N LEU A 247 -8.60 2.56 13.55
CA LEU A 247 -9.37 1.32 13.57
C LEU A 247 -10.35 1.32 14.76
N PHE A 248 -11.46 0.60 14.61
CA PHE A 248 -12.33 0.24 15.72
C PHE A 248 -12.04 -1.20 16.17
N SER A 249 -12.09 -1.43 17.49
CA SER A 249 -11.90 -2.77 18.08
C SER A 249 -13.07 -3.13 18.98
N GLY A 250 -13.34 -4.42 19.16
CA GLY A 250 -14.47 -4.89 19.96
C GLY A 250 -15.84 -4.50 19.39
N CYS A 251 -16.82 -4.36 20.28
CA CYS A 251 -18.22 -3.98 19.96
C CYS A 251 -18.74 -2.84 20.84
N SER A 252 -17.84 -2.09 21.49
CA SER A 252 -18.17 -0.94 22.34
C SER A 252 -17.36 0.25 21.87
N TRP A 253 -18.03 1.21 21.25
CA TRP A 253 -17.38 2.34 20.58
C TRP A 253 -17.94 3.66 21.09
N ASP A 254 -17.09 4.68 21.04
CA ASP A 254 -17.47 6.06 21.35
C ASP A 254 -18.39 6.59 20.25
N PRO A 255 -19.64 7.02 20.55
CA PRO A 255 -20.59 7.50 19.55
C PRO A 255 -20.06 8.65 18.70
N VAL A 256 -19.25 9.57 19.26
CA VAL A 256 -18.69 10.71 18.52
C VAL A 256 -17.73 10.23 17.45
N LYS A 257 -16.91 9.22 17.77
CA LYS A 257 -15.96 8.63 16.82
C LYS A 257 -16.68 7.82 15.74
N VAL A 258 -17.74 7.10 16.13
CA VAL A 258 -18.58 6.36 15.19
C VAL A 258 -19.20 7.31 14.19
N ASP A 259 -19.79 8.40 14.66
CA ASP A 259 -20.46 9.40 13.83
C ASP A 259 -19.49 10.02 12.82
N ALA A 260 -18.32 10.50 13.28
CA ALA A 260 -17.31 11.10 12.42
C ALA A 260 -16.86 10.18 11.26
N VAL A 261 -16.61 8.89 11.53
CA VAL A 261 -16.17 7.95 10.48
C VAL A 261 -17.34 7.54 9.57
N ALA A 262 -18.53 7.33 10.15
CA ALA A 262 -19.69 6.87 9.42
C ALA A 262 -20.24 7.95 8.47
N GLU A 263 -20.18 9.22 8.87
CA GLU A 263 -20.48 10.38 8.03
C GLU A 263 -19.64 10.37 6.76
N LEU A 264 -18.30 10.38 6.89
CA LEU A 264 -17.39 10.33 5.74
C LEU A 264 -17.68 9.13 4.84
N CYS A 265 -17.81 7.93 5.43
CA CYS A 265 -18.06 6.70 4.67
C CYS A 265 -19.39 6.74 3.90
N TYR A 266 -20.44 7.29 4.52
CA TYR A 266 -21.76 7.41 3.90
C TYR A 266 -21.76 8.45 2.78
N GLU A 267 -21.19 9.64 3.03
CA GLU A 267 -21.13 10.71 2.04
C GLU A 267 -20.29 10.35 0.82
N VAL A 268 -19.13 9.71 1.02
CA VAL A 268 -18.36 9.16 -0.09
C VAL A 268 -19.20 8.16 -0.89
N GLY A 269 -20.03 7.35 -0.22
CA GLY A 269 -20.98 6.46 -0.89
C GLY A 269 -22.11 7.18 -1.64
N LEU A 270 -22.61 8.31 -1.15
CA LEU A 270 -23.53 9.18 -1.91
C LEU A 270 -22.85 9.69 -3.18
N GLY A 271 -21.60 10.10 -3.06
CA GLY A 271 -20.74 10.52 -4.15
C GLY A 271 -20.58 9.49 -5.26
N PHE A 272 -20.41 8.22 -4.86
CA PHE A 272 -20.36 7.09 -5.79
C PHE A 272 -21.72 6.73 -6.40
N ASN A 273 -22.80 7.42 -6.02
CA ASN A 273 -24.18 7.05 -6.34
C ASN A 273 -24.45 5.57 -5.98
N SER A 274 -24.07 5.18 -4.76
CA SER A 274 -24.00 3.77 -4.38
C SER A 274 -25.35 3.07 -4.29
N SER A 275 -25.42 1.85 -4.82
CA SER A 275 -26.54 0.92 -4.60
C SER A 275 -26.27 0.06 -3.36
N TYR A 276 -26.87 0.46 -2.23
CA TYR A 276 -26.63 -0.10 -0.92
C TYR A 276 -27.32 -1.46 -0.68
N GLY A 277 -26.56 -2.43 -0.17
CA GLY A 277 -27.07 -3.76 0.19
C GLY A 277 -26.33 -4.40 1.37
N CYS A 278 -26.86 -5.51 1.89
CA CYS A 278 -26.23 -6.26 2.99
C CYS A 278 -25.03 -7.10 2.52
N GLU A 279 -25.14 -7.74 1.36
CA GLU A 279 -24.07 -8.60 0.82
C GLU A 279 -23.00 -7.81 0.03
N GLY A 280 -23.26 -6.53 -0.20
CA GLY A 280 -22.38 -5.65 -0.96
C GLY A 280 -23.09 -4.36 -1.35
N THR A 281 -22.28 -3.31 -1.54
CA THR A 281 -22.73 -2.01 -2.02
C THR A 281 -21.95 -1.68 -3.28
N GLY A 282 -22.66 -1.45 -4.38
CA GLY A 282 -22.07 -1.19 -5.69
C GLY A 282 -21.92 0.31 -5.97
N ALA A 283 -20.76 0.74 -6.45
CA ALA A 283 -20.53 2.12 -6.91
C ALA A 283 -20.93 2.27 -8.39
N HIS A 284 -21.60 3.38 -8.72
CA HIS A 284 -22.08 3.69 -10.07
C HIS A 284 -21.40 4.92 -10.70
N ALA A 285 -20.68 5.72 -9.92
CA ALA A 285 -19.82 6.80 -10.40
C ALA A 285 -18.32 6.47 -10.23
N SER A 286 -17.44 7.25 -10.84
CA SER A 286 -15.99 7.17 -10.66
C SER A 286 -15.55 8.03 -9.48
N LEU A 287 -14.45 7.67 -8.82
CA LEU A 287 -13.83 8.55 -7.81
C LEU A 287 -13.46 9.90 -8.44
N LEU A 288 -13.09 9.92 -9.73
CA LEU A 288 -12.79 11.16 -10.46
C LEU A 288 -13.96 12.16 -10.47
N ASP A 289 -15.20 11.67 -10.50
CA ASP A 289 -16.40 12.51 -10.50
C ASP A 289 -16.64 13.13 -9.13
N LEU A 290 -16.12 12.47 -8.08
CA LEU A 290 -16.36 12.80 -6.69
C LEU A 290 -15.30 13.73 -6.10
N LEU A 291 -14.04 13.59 -6.52
CA LEU A 291 -12.89 14.37 -6.04
C LEU A 291 -13.12 15.90 -6.01
N PRO A 292 -13.77 16.52 -7.03
CA PRO A 292 -14.06 17.96 -6.99
C PRO A 292 -15.01 18.38 -5.86
N TYR A 293 -15.95 17.52 -5.45
CA TYR A 293 -16.85 17.81 -4.33
C TYR A 293 -16.09 17.87 -3.00
N PHE A 294 -14.98 17.15 -2.91
CA PHE A 294 -14.11 17.07 -1.73
C PHE A 294 -12.81 17.90 -1.87
N ARG A 295 -12.75 18.85 -2.81
CA ARG A 295 -11.59 19.74 -3.00
C ARG A 295 -10.27 19.00 -3.24
N TYR A 296 -10.32 17.92 -3.99
CA TYR A 296 -9.12 17.27 -4.50
C TYR A 296 -8.73 17.85 -5.86
N SER A 297 -7.46 17.69 -6.20
CA SER A 297 -6.91 18.14 -7.47
C SER A 297 -7.65 17.54 -8.67
N ASN A 298 -7.94 18.39 -9.67
CA ASN A 298 -8.51 17.95 -10.95
C ASN A 298 -7.49 17.22 -11.85
N ASN A 299 -6.25 17.07 -11.39
CA ASN A 299 -5.21 16.33 -12.12
C ASN A 299 -5.33 14.81 -11.94
N ALA A 300 -6.19 14.34 -11.04
CA ALA A 300 -6.45 12.92 -10.83
C ALA A 300 -6.84 12.24 -12.15
N VAL A 301 -6.26 11.06 -12.41
CA VAL A 301 -6.44 10.38 -13.70
C VAL A 301 -6.55 8.87 -13.54
N LEU A 302 -7.53 8.29 -14.24
CA LEU A 302 -7.70 6.85 -14.35
C LEU A 302 -6.70 6.27 -15.35
N LYS A 303 -5.89 5.32 -14.90
CA LYS A 303 -5.02 4.49 -15.72
C LYS A 303 -5.57 3.06 -15.74
N LYS A 304 -5.60 2.40 -16.89
CA LYS A 304 -6.05 1.01 -17.02
C LYS A 304 -4.86 0.11 -17.29
N ARG A 305 -4.72 -0.95 -16.50
CA ARG A 305 -3.54 -1.83 -16.51
C ARG A 305 -3.23 -2.43 -17.88
N LYS A 306 -4.28 -2.78 -18.63
CA LYS A 306 -4.20 -3.35 -19.99
C LYS A 306 -3.51 -2.45 -21.02
N ASP A 307 -3.41 -1.14 -20.77
CA ASP A 307 -2.84 -0.16 -21.69
C ASP A 307 -1.31 0.01 -21.48
N TYR A 308 -0.74 -0.66 -20.47
CA TYR A 308 0.65 -0.51 -20.06
C TYR A 308 1.36 -1.85 -19.94
N ASN A 309 2.68 -1.85 -20.16
CA ASN A 309 3.52 -2.99 -19.75
C ASN A 309 3.74 -2.97 -18.22
N ASN A 310 4.34 -4.03 -17.66
CA ASN A 310 4.58 -4.12 -16.21
C ASN A 310 5.46 -3.01 -15.67
N GLU A 311 6.60 -2.75 -16.31
CA GLU A 311 7.60 -1.81 -15.84
C GLU A 311 7.02 -0.40 -15.75
N THR A 312 6.38 0.08 -16.82
CA THR A 312 5.72 1.40 -16.83
C THR A 312 4.58 1.50 -15.81
N TRP A 313 3.85 0.42 -15.57
CA TRP A 313 2.78 0.42 -14.56
C TRP A 313 3.32 0.45 -13.13
N GLU A 314 4.34 -0.36 -12.85
CA GLU A 314 5.05 -0.36 -11.58
C GLU A 314 5.74 0.98 -11.34
N ASP A 315 6.30 1.64 -12.37
CA ASP A 315 6.93 2.97 -12.28
C ASP A 315 5.91 4.02 -11.85
N MET A 316 4.71 4.03 -12.46
CA MET A 316 3.65 4.96 -12.07
C MET A 316 3.22 4.76 -10.61
N ILE A 317 3.17 3.52 -10.11
CA ILE A 317 2.85 3.25 -8.70
C ILE A 317 3.95 3.77 -7.79
N VAL A 318 5.22 3.49 -8.11
CA VAL A 318 6.37 3.96 -7.33
C VAL A 318 6.40 5.48 -7.28
N SER A 319 6.23 6.17 -8.41
CA SER A 319 6.24 7.65 -8.47
C SER A 319 5.15 8.28 -7.60
N GLU A 320 3.94 7.73 -7.58
CA GLU A 320 2.88 8.25 -6.70
C GLU A 320 3.22 8.06 -5.22
N LEU A 321 3.70 6.88 -4.86
CA LEU A 321 4.05 6.57 -3.47
C LEU A 321 5.24 7.43 -3.00
N GLU A 322 6.25 7.65 -3.83
CA GLU A 322 7.40 8.54 -3.54
C GLU A 322 6.99 10.02 -3.34
N GLU A 323 5.82 10.42 -3.86
CA GLU A 323 5.19 11.72 -3.60
C GLU A 323 4.16 11.66 -2.44
N ASN A 324 4.24 10.64 -1.58
CA ASN A 324 3.35 10.39 -0.45
C ASN A 324 1.88 10.18 -0.83
N ARG A 325 1.59 9.68 -2.04
CA ARG A 325 0.21 9.51 -2.53
C ARG A 325 -0.23 8.05 -2.50
N PRO A 326 -1.12 7.65 -1.58
CA PRO A 326 -1.75 6.34 -1.66
C PRO A 326 -2.68 6.28 -2.87
N ILE A 327 -2.74 5.13 -3.51
CA ILE A 327 -3.38 4.94 -4.81
C ILE A 327 -4.68 4.18 -4.63
N TYR A 328 -5.77 4.73 -5.15
CA TYR A 328 -7.02 4.01 -5.28
C TYR A 328 -6.91 2.99 -6.42
N TYR A 329 -6.94 1.70 -6.09
CA TYR A 329 -6.67 0.62 -7.02
C TYR A 329 -7.88 -0.29 -7.19
N HIS A 330 -8.11 -0.72 -8.42
CA HIS A 330 -9.21 -1.60 -8.80
C HIS A 330 -8.66 -2.95 -9.24
N ILE A 331 -9.21 -4.00 -8.64
CA ILE A 331 -9.11 -5.40 -9.09
C ILE A 331 -10.52 -5.90 -9.43
N PRO A 332 -10.68 -7.01 -10.17
CA PRO A 332 -12.01 -7.57 -10.45
C PRO A 332 -12.92 -7.65 -9.22
N GLY A 333 -14.05 -6.94 -9.27
CA GLY A 333 -15.07 -6.96 -8.24
C GLY A 333 -14.71 -6.28 -6.91
N HIS A 334 -13.56 -5.60 -6.79
CA HIS A 334 -13.15 -4.97 -5.53
C HIS A 334 -12.32 -3.69 -5.74
N GLN A 335 -12.38 -2.80 -4.76
CA GLN A 335 -11.53 -1.61 -4.68
C GLN A 335 -10.70 -1.68 -3.41
N ILE A 336 -9.40 -1.46 -3.59
CA ILE A 336 -8.33 -1.59 -2.59
C ILE A 336 -7.44 -0.36 -2.64
N VAL A 337 -6.56 -0.20 -1.66
CA VAL A 337 -5.57 0.88 -1.64
C VAL A 337 -4.18 0.27 -1.80
N VAL A 338 -3.37 0.85 -2.69
CA VAL A 338 -1.92 0.60 -2.74
C VAL A 338 -1.24 1.76 -2.01
N ASP A 339 -0.50 1.46 -0.95
CA ASP A 339 -0.01 2.45 0.01
C ASP A 339 1.44 2.18 0.45
N GLY A 340 2.16 1.32 -0.26
CA GLY A 340 3.59 1.13 -0.05
C GLY A 340 4.24 0.37 -1.20
N TRP A 341 5.52 0.61 -1.42
CA TRP A 341 6.39 -0.17 -2.31
C TRP A 341 7.73 -0.55 -1.65
N ALA A 342 8.23 -1.73 -1.99
CA ALA A 342 9.48 -2.29 -1.54
C ALA A 342 10.15 -3.07 -2.68
N THR A 343 11.38 -3.55 -2.46
CA THR A 343 12.02 -4.51 -3.37
C THR A 343 12.18 -5.86 -2.70
N ASP A 344 11.99 -6.92 -3.47
CA ASP A 344 12.47 -8.25 -3.13
C ASP A 344 13.99 -8.35 -3.26
N LEU A 345 14.51 -9.54 -2.99
CA LEU A 345 15.94 -9.87 -2.96
C LEU A 345 16.71 -9.73 -4.26
N VAL A 346 16.04 -9.72 -5.41
CA VAL A 346 16.68 -9.61 -6.72
C VAL A 346 16.24 -8.36 -7.46
N GLY A 347 15.67 -7.39 -6.72
CA GLY A 347 15.24 -6.10 -7.24
C GLY A 347 13.86 -6.12 -7.91
N GLY A 348 13.05 -7.15 -7.69
CA GLY A 348 11.63 -7.14 -8.07
C GLY A 348 10.81 -6.24 -7.14
N ARG A 349 9.83 -5.51 -7.68
CA ARG A 349 9.00 -4.59 -6.86
C ARG A 349 7.85 -5.33 -6.18
N LEU A 350 7.65 -5.01 -4.91
CA LEU A 350 6.53 -5.45 -4.08
C LEU A 350 5.71 -4.24 -3.69
N PHE A 351 4.40 -4.40 -3.60
CA PHE A 351 3.45 -3.34 -3.27
C PHE A 351 2.59 -3.76 -2.09
N HIS A 352 2.45 -2.88 -1.11
CA HIS A 352 1.55 -3.07 0.03
C HIS A 352 0.12 -2.75 -0.40
N ILE A 353 -0.81 -3.62 -0.01
CA ILE A 353 -2.21 -3.56 -0.39
C ILE A 353 -3.06 -3.58 0.87
N ASN A 354 -3.90 -2.56 1.03
CA ASN A 354 -4.96 -2.52 2.03
C ASN A 354 -6.31 -2.88 1.39
N TYR A 355 -6.91 -3.99 1.82
CA TYR A 355 -8.16 -4.50 1.25
C TYR A 355 -9.44 -3.89 1.85
N GLY A 356 -9.35 -3.05 2.89
CA GLY A 356 -10.53 -2.41 3.51
C GLY A 356 -11.43 -3.37 4.29
N HIS A 357 -10.84 -4.32 5.03
CA HIS A 357 -11.56 -5.33 5.82
C HIS A 357 -11.22 -5.29 7.32
N GLY A 358 -11.08 -4.09 7.91
CA GLY A 358 -11.16 -3.89 9.36
C GLY A 358 -10.01 -4.45 10.20
N SER A 359 -8.87 -4.78 9.58
CA SER A 359 -7.73 -5.35 10.27
C SER A 359 -6.46 -5.23 9.43
N SER A 360 -5.32 -5.03 10.09
CA SER A 360 -3.99 -5.18 9.49
C SER A 360 -3.72 -6.60 8.98
N SER A 361 -4.43 -7.61 9.50
CA SER A 361 -4.35 -8.99 8.98
C SER A 361 -4.93 -9.15 7.57
N ASN A 362 -5.67 -8.15 7.09
CA ASN A 362 -6.24 -8.10 5.74
C ASN A 362 -5.43 -7.16 4.83
N THR A 363 -4.15 -6.95 5.14
CA THR A 363 -3.20 -6.24 4.28
C THR A 363 -1.98 -7.11 4.01
N GLY A 364 -1.17 -6.73 3.01
CA GLY A 364 0.08 -7.43 2.74
C GLY A 364 0.83 -6.93 1.52
N TRP A 365 2.04 -7.47 1.37
CA TRP A 365 2.95 -7.13 0.29
C TRP A 365 2.93 -8.18 -0.82
N PHE A 366 2.78 -7.73 -2.06
CA PHE A 366 2.66 -8.61 -3.23
C PHE A 366 3.42 -8.05 -4.42
N GLY A 367 3.94 -8.90 -5.30
CA GLY A 367 4.22 -8.47 -6.67
C GLY A 367 2.92 -7.99 -7.33
N ILE A 368 2.98 -6.99 -8.21
CA ILE A 368 1.76 -6.36 -8.77
C ILE A 368 0.82 -7.36 -9.44
N ASP A 369 1.37 -8.31 -10.19
CA ASP A 369 0.59 -9.36 -10.86
C ASP A 369 0.35 -10.59 -9.95
N GLU A 370 0.64 -10.49 -8.66
CA GLU A 370 0.47 -11.54 -7.66
C GLU A 370 -0.57 -11.19 -6.61
N ILE A 371 -1.13 -9.96 -6.68
CA ILE A 371 -2.21 -9.47 -5.83
C ILE A 371 -3.37 -10.48 -5.84
N PRO A 372 -3.74 -11.04 -4.67
CA PRO A 372 -4.92 -11.87 -4.55
C PRO A 372 -6.19 -11.17 -5.05
N GLY A 373 -6.95 -11.86 -5.91
CA GLY A 373 -8.10 -11.29 -6.61
C GLY A 373 -7.75 -10.48 -7.88
N GLY A 374 -6.47 -10.16 -8.11
CA GLY A 374 -5.99 -9.44 -9.29
C GLY A 374 -6.16 -10.20 -10.61
N TYR A 375 -6.36 -9.42 -11.67
CA TYR A 375 -6.38 -9.89 -13.05
C TYR A 375 -5.97 -8.72 -13.98
N PRO A 376 -4.75 -8.69 -14.53
CA PRO A 376 -4.19 -7.51 -15.18
C PRO A 376 -5.03 -6.88 -16.31
N SER A 377 -5.89 -7.64 -16.99
CA SER A 377 -6.75 -7.08 -18.05
C SER A 377 -7.95 -6.27 -17.54
N GLN A 378 -8.27 -6.41 -16.25
CA GLN A 378 -9.39 -5.77 -15.56
C GLN A 378 -8.93 -4.86 -14.41
N GLU A 379 -7.62 -4.67 -14.26
CA GLU A 379 -7.08 -3.78 -13.24
C GLU A 379 -7.02 -2.33 -13.73
N ALA A 380 -7.19 -1.40 -12.79
CA ALA A 380 -7.05 0.03 -13.02
C ALA A 380 -6.61 0.73 -11.74
N MET A 381 -6.11 1.95 -11.87
CA MET A 381 -5.76 2.79 -10.72
C MET A 381 -6.10 4.24 -11.00
N ILE A 382 -6.39 4.99 -9.95
CA ILE A 382 -6.52 6.44 -10.01
C ILE A 382 -5.33 7.02 -9.26
N ILE A 383 -4.50 7.73 -10.02
CA ILE A 383 -3.29 8.41 -9.54
C ILE A 383 -3.56 9.91 -9.45
N GLN A 384 -2.64 10.66 -8.83
CA GLN A 384 -2.73 12.11 -8.61
C GLN A 384 -3.92 12.49 -7.71
N VAL A 385 -4.20 11.68 -6.69
CA VAL A 385 -5.21 11.94 -5.67
C VAL A 385 -4.57 12.66 -4.49
N TYR A 386 -4.61 14.00 -4.52
CA TYR A 386 -4.09 14.87 -3.46
C TYR A 386 -4.95 16.15 -3.33
N PRO A 387 -4.92 16.85 -2.18
CA PRO A 387 -5.65 18.11 -1.96
C PRO A 387 -5.39 19.15 -3.06
N ASP A 388 -6.43 19.85 -3.53
CA ASP A 388 -6.32 20.84 -4.61
C ASP A 388 -5.35 22.01 -4.30
N CYS A 389 -5.19 22.33 -3.02
CA CYS A 389 -4.32 23.38 -2.51
C CYS A 389 -2.94 22.86 -2.06
N ALA A 390 -2.53 21.67 -2.53
CA ALA A 390 -1.20 21.12 -2.30
C ALA A 390 -0.11 22.06 -2.84
N ILE A 391 0.94 22.26 -2.04
CA ILE A 391 2.07 23.15 -2.35
C ILE A 391 3.12 22.41 -3.18
N GLY A 392 3.27 21.10 -3.01
CA GLY A 392 4.32 20.31 -3.63
C GLY A 392 5.70 20.50 -2.98
N GLY A 393 6.73 19.88 -3.56
CA GLY A 393 8.06 19.80 -2.97
C GLY A 393 8.92 21.08 -3.03
N THR A 394 8.47 22.11 -3.75
CA THR A 394 9.16 23.41 -3.80
C THR A 394 8.17 24.56 -3.83
N PHE A 395 8.52 25.69 -3.22
CA PHE A 395 7.63 26.84 -3.16
C PHE A 395 8.40 28.17 -3.06
N SER A 396 7.85 29.23 -3.66
CA SER A 396 8.48 30.56 -3.70
C SER A 396 7.44 31.64 -3.99
N GLY A 397 7.80 32.91 -3.75
CA GLY A 397 6.91 34.04 -4.05
C GLY A 397 5.91 34.33 -2.93
N SER A 398 4.82 35.04 -3.26
CA SER A 398 3.82 35.52 -2.28
C SER A 398 2.51 34.73 -2.37
N TYR A 399 2.02 34.27 -1.21
CA TYR A 399 0.79 33.50 -1.04
C TYR A 399 -0.25 34.32 -0.27
N TYR A 400 -1.41 34.53 -0.87
CA TYR A 400 -2.52 35.26 -0.27
C TYR A 400 -3.65 34.30 0.11
N ALA A 401 -4.24 34.48 1.30
CA ALA A 401 -5.39 33.70 1.74
C ALA A 401 -6.64 34.19 0.99
N GLY A 402 -7.35 33.26 0.33
CA GLY A 402 -8.61 33.55 -0.36
C GLY A 402 -9.83 33.24 0.52
N SER A 403 -11.00 33.14 -0.11
CA SER A 403 -12.24 32.67 0.55
C SER A 403 -12.12 31.25 1.09
N PHE A 404 -11.27 30.43 0.45
CA PHE A 404 -10.81 29.16 0.97
C PHE A 404 -9.35 29.31 1.40
N PRO A 405 -9.08 29.56 2.70
CA PRO A 405 -7.76 29.99 3.19
C PRO A 405 -6.77 28.83 3.40
N TYR A 406 -7.07 27.63 2.89
CA TYR A 406 -6.25 26.45 3.11
C TYR A 406 -5.12 26.34 2.10
N ARG A 407 -3.98 25.85 2.59
CA ARG A 407 -2.87 25.32 1.80
C ARG A 407 -2.39 24.04 2.45
N TYR A 408 -1.91 23.10 1.65
CA TYR A 408 -1.54 21.78 2.12
C TYR A 408 -0.08 21.47 1.78
N PHE A 409 0.74 21.13 2.77
CA PHE A 409 2.09 20.60 2.58
C PHE A 409 2.00 19.08 2.52
N ASP A 410 1.93 18.54 1.30
CA ASP A 410 1.69 17.13 0.97
C ASP A 410 2.95 16.26 0.94
N GLN A 411 4.11 16.90 0.88
CA GLN A 411 5.41 16.26 0.83
C GLN A 411 6.48 17.20 1.40
N ASP A 412 7.65 16.66 1.68
CA ASP A 412 8.81 17.45 2.07
C ASP A 412 9.00 18.59 1.08
N ALA A 413 9.06 19.80 1.60
CA ALA A 413 9.00 21.00 0.79
C ALA A 413 10.15 21.95 1.11
N VAL A 414 10.81 22.42 0.05
CA VAL A 414 11.89 23.39 0.15
C VAL A 414 11.43 24.73 -0.39
N GLY A 415 11.38 25.72 0.49
CA GLY A 415 10.99 27.09 0.17
C GLY A 415 12.19 27.99 -0.11
N ASP A 416 12.05 28.86 -1.12
CA ASP A 416 12.98 29.96 -1.39
C ASP A 416 12.20 31.28 -1.61
N ARG A 417 12.53 32.32 -0.82
CA ARG A 417 11.86 33.64 -0.88
C ARG A 417 10.34 33.55 -0.84
N ALA A 418 9.80 32.67 0.00
CA ALA A 418 8.36 32.44 0.11
C ALA A 418 7.75 33.29 1.23
N ILE A 419 6.62 33.94 0.96
CA ILE A 419 5.91 34.80 1.90
C ILE A 419 4.43 34.40 1.92
N PHE A 420 3.97 33.86 3.04
CA PHE A 420 2.55 33.62 3.30
C PHE A 420 1.98 34.81 4.07
N GLY A 421 0.96 35.45 3.50
CA GLY A 421 0.21 36.53 4.13
C GLY A 421 -0.55 36.11 5.39
N THR A 422 -1.44 36.96 5.88
CA THR A 422 -2.26 36.66 7.06
C THR A 422 -3.47 35.80 6.70
N GLY A 423 -4.05 35.10 7.69
CA GLY A 423 -5.30 34.37 7.55
C GLY A 423 -5.20 32.98 6.92
N HIS A 424 -4.00 32.42 6.75
CA HIS A 424 -3.85 31.08 6.16
C HIS A 424 -4.16 29.95 7.16
N LYS A 425 -4.71 28.86 6.65
CA LYS A 425 -4.81 27.55 7.30
C LYS A 425 -3.83 26.61 6.61
N LEU A 426 -2.63 26.50 7.18
CA LEU A 426 -1.51 25.75 6.63
C LEU A 426 -1.52 24.34 7.22
N HIS A 427 -2.09 23.40 6.48
CA HIS A 427 -2.20 22.01 6.88
C HIS A 427 -0.97 21.23 6.40
N PHE A 428 -0.35 20.47 7.29
CA PHE A 428 0.79 19.60 7.00
C PHE A 428 0.33 18.15 7.03
N LEU A 429 0.71 17.39 5.99
CA LEU A 429 0.75 15.95 6.12
C LEU A 429 1.67 15.60 7.30
N HIS A 430 1.26 14.63 8.11
CA HIS A 430 2.05 14.21 9.26
C HIS A 430 3.48 13.81 8.83
N ASP A 431 4.47 14.20 9.63
CA ASP A 431 5.90 13.95 9.42
C ASP A 431 6.58 14.63 8.23
N VAL A 432 5.84 15.39 7.41
CA VAL A 432 6.43 16.22 6.36
C VAL A 432 7.27 17.35 6.96
N VAL A 433 8.45 17.57 6.35
CA VAL A 433 9.38 18.62 6.72
C VAL A 433 9.33 19.76 5.71
N VAL A 434 9.07 20.97 6.20
CA VAL A 434 9.14 22.20 5.40
C VAL A 434 10.37 22.98 5.79
N GLN A 435 11.26 23.24 4.84
CA GLN A 435 12.55 23.89 5.08
C GLN A 435 12.75 25.13 4.22
N CYS A 436 13.61 26.04 4.67
CA CYS A 436 14.16 27.08 3.81
C CYS A 436 15.50 26.62 3.22
N GLY A 437 15.50 26.27 1.93
CA GLY A 437 16.69 25.78 1.22
C GLY A 437 17.53 26.87 0.57
N SER A 438 17.36 28.13 0.96
CA SER A 438 18.04 29.23 0.26
C SER A 438 19.55 29.20 0.47
N LEU A 439 20.31 29.60 -0.55
CA LEU A 439 21.77 29.61 -0.52
C LEU A 439 22.37 30.87 0.15
N GLN A 440 21.55 31.84 0.60
CA GLN A 440 21.97 33.15 1.13
C GLN A 440 20.96 33.75 2.16
N THR A 441 20.76 35.08 2.21
CA THR A 441 19.92 35.81 3.18
C THR A 441 18.40 35.70 2.99
N ASN A 442 17.93 34.86 2.07
CA ASN A 442 16.50 34.69 1.86
C ASN A 442 15.86 33.86 2.98
N TYR A 443 14.53 33.92 3.04
CA TYR A 443 13.75 33.31 4.10
C TYR A 443 12.41 32.79 3.56
N VAL A 444 11.81 31.89 4.33
CA VAL A 444 10.38 31.57 4.24
C VAL A 444 9.68 32.28 5.40
N LYS A 445 8.62 33.03 5.13
CA LYS A 445 7.93 33.85 6.13
C LYS A 445 6.44 33.57 6.15
N PHE A 446 5.89 33.45 7.35
CA PHE A 446 4.46 33.30 7.61
C PHE A 446 4.00 34.45 8.48
N TYR A 447 3.02 35.22 8.01
CA TYR A 447 2.44 36.31 8.77
C TYR A 447 1.12 35.90 9.43
N GLY A 448 0.83 36.45 10.59
CA GLY A 448 -0.47 36.40 11.24
C GLY A 448 -0.90 37.77 11.73
N SER A 449 -2.17 37.89 12.10
CA SER A 449 -2.74 39.12 12.67
C SER A 449 -3.90 38.80 13.60
N SER A 450 -4.35 39.79 14.38
CA SER A 450 -5.47 39.61 15.31
C SER A 450 -6.81 39.38 14.59
N LEU A 451 -7.00 40.02 13.45
CA LEU A 451 -8.20 39.86 12.62
C LEU A 451 -8.14 38.61 11.73
N HIS A 452 -6.94 38.25 11.26
CA HIS A 452 -6.71 37.13 10.37
C HIS A 452 -5.53 36.29 10.89
N PRO A 453 -5.78 35.41 11.87
CA PRO A 453 -4.74 34.55 12.41
C PRO A 453 -4.32 33.52 11.36
N THR A 454 -3.02 33.24 11.28
CA THR A 454 -2.49 32.14 10.47
C THR A 454 -2.22 30.96 11.38
N ILE A 455 -2.72 29.78 11.00
CA ILE A 455 -2.58 28.54 11.77
C ILE A 455 -1.78 27.53 10.95
N LEU A 456 -0.75 26.96 11.57
CA LEU A 456 0.01 25.83 11.04
C LEU A 456 -0.33 24.61 11.90
N PHE A 457 -0.84 23.54 11.27
CA PHE A 457 -1.36 22.37 11.99
C PHE A 457 -1.21 21.09 11.16
N SER A 458 -1.37 19.93 11.79
CA SER A 458 -1.39 18.62 11.13
C SER A 458 -2.58 17.77 11.60
N ARG A 459 -2.76 16.59 10.99
CA ARG A 459 -3.79 15.60 11.37
C ARG A 459 -5.24 16.13 11.34
N GLY A 460 -5.50 17.20 10.59
CA GLY A 460 -6.81 17.85 10.50
C GLY A 460 -7.28 18.55 11.79
N ASP A 461 -6.40 18.77 12.77
CA ASP A 461 -6.76 19.35 14.08
C ASP A 461 -6.26 20.81 14.19
N GLU A 462 -7.09 21.77 13.80
CA GLU A 462 -6.74 23.20 13.88
C GLU A 462 -6.56 23.72 15.33
N SER A 463 -6.99 22.95 16.34
CA SER A 463 -6.79 23.30 17.75
C SER A 463 -5.37 23.01 18.25
N LYS A 464 -4.58 22.24 17.48
CA LYS A 464 -3.20 21.88 17.79
C LYS A 464 -2.25 22.43 16.73
N GLY A 465 -1.08 22.89 17.17
CA GLY A 465 -0.04 23.42 16.29
C GLY A 465 0.40 24.82 16.66
N ILE A 466 0.68 25.66 15.67
CA ILE A 466 1.21 27.02 15.84
C ILE A 466 0.17 28.02 15.33
N ALA A 467 -0.21 28.98 16.16
CA ALA A 467 -1.11 30.08 15.78
C ALA A 467 -0.40 31.44 15.86
N LEU A 468 -0.46 32.21 14.78
CA LEU A 468 0.08 33.56 14.66
C LEU A 468 -1.07 34.57 14.75
N ILE A 469 -1.28 35.18 15.93
CA ILE A 469 -2.51 35.94 16.27
C ILE A 469 -2.24 37.43 16.53
N GLY A 470 -1.00 37.88 16.79
CA GLY A 470 -0.70 39.29 17.03
C GLY A 470 -0.52 40.11 15.76
N ASN A 471 -0.72 41.43 15.83
CA ASN A 471 -0.56 42.38 14.70
C ASN A 471 0.85 42.44 14.09
N SER A 472 1.82 41.76 14.70
CA SER A 472 3.17 41.57 14.16
C SER A 472 3.65 40.12 14.32
N SER A 473 2.74 39.17 14.54
CA SER A 473 3.09 37.76 14.68
C SER A 473 3.63 37.23 13.36
N THR A 474 4.87 36.77 13.42
CA THR A 474 5.61 36.27 12.27
C THR A 474 6.36 35.02 12.68
N LEU A 475 6.30 33.99 11.85
CA LEU A 475 7.23 32.88 11.88
C LEU A 475 8.14 32.98 10.66
N MET A 476 9.45 32.86 10.85
CA MET A 476 10.42 33.00 9.77
C MET A 476 11.43 31.86 9.83
N LEU A 477 11.59 31.16 8.71
CA LEU A 477 12.60 30.14 8.52
C LEU A 477 13.74 30.75 7.72
N TYR A 478 14.90 30.87 8.36
CA TYR A 478 16.15 31.23 7.71
C TYR A 478 16.79 30.01 7.06
N GLN A 479 17.87 30.21 6.30
CA GLN A 479 18.64 29.15 5.64
C GLN A 479 18.90 27.95 6.58
N GLY A 480 18.47 26.76 6.13
CA GLY A 480 18.60 25.50 6.88
C GLY A 480 17.59 25.30 8.01
N GLY A 481 16.78 26.31 8.33
CA GLY A 481 15.67 26.20 9.28
C GLY A 481 14.47 25.49 8.66
N GLY A 482 13.75 24.74 9.49
CA GLY A 482 12.56 24.00 9.07
C GLY A 482 11.54 23.75 10.19
N ILE A 483 10.38 23.25 9.79
CA ILE A 483 9.27 22.88 10.67
C ILE A 483 8.82 21.48 10.30
N ARG A 484 8.53 20.66 11.30
CA ARG A 484 7.92 19.33 11.18
C ARG A 484 6.87 19.18 12.29
N PHE A 485 5.74 18.55 11.98
CA PHE A 485 4.73 18.17 12.95
C PHE A 485 4.70 16.65 13.14
N GLU A 486 5.05 16.21 14.35
CA GLU A 486 5.04 14.81 14.82
C GLU A 486 3.67 14.42 15.40
#